data_AF-A0A7K4I693-F1
#
_entry.id   AF-A0A7K4I693-F1
#
_cell.length_a   1.000
_cell.length_b   1.000
_cell.length_c   1.000
_cell.angle_alpha   90.00
_cell.angle_beta   90.00
_cell.angle_gamma   90.00
#
_symmetry.space_group_name_H-M   'P 1'
#
loop_
_entity.id
_entity.type
_entity.pdbx_description
1 polymer ?
#
loop_
_entity_poly.entity_id
_entity_poly.type
_entity_poly.pdbx_seq_one_letter_code
_entity_poly.pdbx_strand_id
1 'polypeptide(L)'
;MARYQNLGVDIKVLLEKLKAAMEKQGYKIERILTGETSFMIDYKKPGMFGARESLSVKGVPDDFIVTGINDNNQEGWFVVEDVILASAKNPQAFKSHTETAVGQPVPTGAATPTIPAPTAPQSPTPVQKSAEPPPTNCSRCGAPFNVTQEDLVVTCRYCGFTLTVATREEIKKHSMLENRLFAQQAVEAAKKYMDKGIFRMGVSKDSSITNVKLRYVPFWVFSANANTSFRGKAGMGVMGEIHQAQEAVTDKRSSGFAKFGKLVLAGAKAYAEIQQKDKKPYTIAYSFSNNYVWPTLARRTMISEINYYDVPAAKKIPFDPGRIPPEAEFLNTELGEEEAKMKVKAEVEAKEKLIASGKVDSLETCNTSVVLGEAELVHAPVWFVHYTLKGENYVIVIDGCEGKVLGGGRPLFKIT
;
A
#
# COMPACT_ATOMS: atom_id res chain seq x y z
N MET A 1 1.38 -4.45 -6.74
CA MET A 1 1.85 -5.65 -7.50
C MET A 1 1.77 -6.86 -6.58
N ALA A 2 1.27 -8.00 -7.06
CA ALA A 2 1.15 -9.23 -6.27
C ALA A 2 1.61 -10.45 -7.09
N ARG A 3 2.35 -11.37 -6.48
CA ARG A 3 2.79 -12.64 -7.07
C ARG A 3 2.01 -13.79 -6.45
N TYR A 4 1.58 -14.75 -7.24
CA TYR A 4 0.81 -15.90 -6.78
C TYR A 4 1.53 -17.17 -7.19
N GLN A 5 1.75 -18.06 -6.23
CA GLN A 5 2.53 -19.29 -6.42
C GLN A 5 1.73 -20.52 -5.97
N ASN A 6 1.91 -21.64 -6.67
CA ASN A 6 1.33 -22.94 -6.38
C ASN A 6 -0.22 -22.98 -6.36
N LEU A 7 -0.88 -22.12 -7.15
CA LEU A 7 -2.34 -22.06 -7.22
C LEU A 7 -2.97 -22.92 -8.32
N GLY A 8 -2.23 -23.33 -9.36
CA GLY A 8 -2.74 -24.09 -10.49
C GLY A 8 -3.81 -23.38 -11.33
N VAL A 9 -3.74 -22.06 -11.44
CA VAL A 9 -4.74 -21.21 -12.12
C VAL A 9 -4.48 -21.17 -13.62
N ASP A 10 -5.41 -21.66 -14.43
CA ASP A 10 -5.30 -21.50 -15.89
C ASP A 10 -5.49 -20.02 -16.29
N ILE A 11 -4.44 -19.41 -16.86
CA ILE A 11 -4.40 -17.98 -17.20
C ILE A 11 -5.44 -17.59 -18.26
N LYS A 12 -5.77 -18.49 -19.20
CA LYS A 12 -6.79 -18.23 -20.23
C LYS A 12 -8.19 -18.28 -19.63
N VAL A 13 -8.44 -19.24 -18.74
CA VAL A 13 -9.71 -19.33 -18.00
C VAL A 13 -9.86 -18.16 -17.02
N LEU A 14 -8.76 -17.73 -16.40
CA LEU A 14 -8.73 -16.60 -15.50
C LEU A 14 -9.17 -15.31 -16.20
N LEU A 15 -8.66 -15.05 -17.41
CA LEU A 15 -9.06 -13.89 -18.21
C LEU A 15 -10.59 -13.82 -18.40
N GLU A 16 -11.20 -14.90 -18.89
CA GLU A 16 -12.65 -14.92 -19.20
C GLU A 16 -13.50 -14.71 -17.95
N LYS A 17 -13.14 -15.34 -16.84
CA LYS A 17 -13.83 -15.15 -15.56
C LYS A 17 -13.67 -13.73 -15.03
N LEU A 18 -12.50 -13.13 -15.20
CA LEU A 18 -12.19 -11.83 -14.66
C LEU A 18 -12.87 -10.72 -15.45
N LYS A 19 -12.92 -10.88 -16.77
CA LYS A 19 -13.76 -10.08 -17.67
C LYS A 19 -15.23 -10.10 -17.22
N ALA A 20 -15.82 -11.28 -17.08
CA ALA A 20 -17.22 -11.44 -16.69
C ALA A 20 -17.52 -10.85 -15.30
N ALA A 21 -16.61 -11.03 -14.34
CA ALA A 21 -16.76 -10.48 -12.99
C ALA A 21 -16.68 -8.93 -13.00
N MET A 22 -15.77 -8.35 -13.78
CA MET A 22 -15.65 -6.90 -13.92
C MET A 22 -16.89 -6.28 -14.57
N GLU A 23 -17.39 -6.84 -15.66
CA GLU A 23 -18.61 -6.36 -16.33
C GLU A 23 -19.83 -6.44 -15.41
N LYS A 24 -19.96 -7.53 -14.63
CA LYS A 24 -21.04 -7.70 -13.64
C LYS A 24 -21.00 -6.65 -12.52
N GLN A 25 -19.82 -6.15 -12.18
CA GLN A 25 -19.62 -5.08 -11.18
C GLN A 25 -19.78 -3.67 -11.77
N GLY A 26 -20.21 -3.56 -13.03
CA GLY A 26 -20.43 -2.28 -13.71
C GLY A 26 -19.16 -1.63 -14.24
N TYR A 27 -18.01 -2.32 -14.21
CA TYR A 27 -16.82 -1.84 -14.89
C TYR A 27 -17.01 -1.95 -16.40
N LYS A 28 -16.69 -0.87 -17.11
CA LYS A 28 -16.69 -0.89 -18.56
C LYS A 28 -15.31 -1.35 -19.05
N ILE A 29 -15.25 -2.53 -19.64
CA ILE A 29 -14.03 -3.02 -20.28
C ILE A 29 -13.85 -2.28 -21.60
N GLU A 30 -12.69 -1.65 -21.76
CA GLU A 30 -12.37 -0.85 -22.94
C GLU A 30 -11.45 -1.60 -23.89
N ARG A 31 -10.54 -2.43 -23.38
CA ARG A 31 -9.60 -3.21 -24.19
C ARG A 31 -9.15 -4.46 -23.44
N ILE A 32 -8.94 -5.55 -24.17
CA ILE A 32 -8.29 -6.77 -23.69
C ILE A 32 -7.13 -7.07 -24.65
N LEU A 33 -5.95 -7.30 -24.09
CA LEU A 33 -4.78 -7.79 -24.81
C LEU A 33 -4.42 -9.17 -24.29
N THR A 34 -4.26 -10.14 -25.17
CA THR A 34 -3.96 -11.53 -24.80
C THR A 34 -2.63 -11.96 -25.40
N GLY A 35 -1.81 -12.62 -24.58
CA GLY A 35 -0.61 -13.34 -24.97
C GLY A 35 -0.72 -14.80 -24.54
N GLU A 36 0.32 -15.59 -24.83
CA GLU A 36 0.31 -17.03 -24.55
C GLU A 36 0.23 -17.37 -23.05
N THR A 37 0.91 -16.59 -22.22
CA THR A 37 1.01 -16.72 -20.75
C THR A 37 0.73 -15.40 -20.03
N SER A 38 0.04 -14.47 -20.69
CA SER A 38 -0.28 -13.17 -20.10
C SER A 38 -1.51 -12.56 -20.72
N PHE A 39 -2.16 -11.66 -19.99
CA PHE A 39 -3.21 -10.82 -20.53
C PHE A 39 -3.22 -9.47 -19.81
N MET A 40 -3.82 -8.47 -20.46
CA MET A 40 -4.08 -7.16 -19.88
C MET A 40 -5.51 -6.74 -20.17
N ILE A 41 -6.19 -6.17 -19.18
CA ILE A 41 -7.56 -5.66 -19.27
C ILE A 41 -7.52 -4.17 -18.91
N ASP A 42 -7.88 -3.31 -19.85
CA ASP A 42 -8.15 -1.90 -19.59
C ASP A 42 -9.64 -1.73 -19.26
N TYR A 43 -9.93 -1.12 -18.12
CA TYR A 43 -11.29 -0.98 -17.62
C TYR A 43 -11.54 0.40 -16.99
N LYS A 44 -12.81 0.81 -16.94
CA LYS A 44 -13.26 2.07 -16.35
C LYS A 44 -14.28 1.83 -15.25
N LYS A 45 -14.10 2.49 -14.10
CA LYS A 45 -15.01 2.42 -12.95
C LYS A 45 -16.39 3.02 -13.28
N PRO A 46 -17.51 2.44 -12.82
CA PRO A 46 -18.84 3.03 -12.98
C PRO A 46 -18.96 4.37 -12.23
N GLY A 47 -19.31 5.43 -12.94
CA GLY A 47 -19.46 6.80 -12.40
C GLY A 47 -19.00 7.89 -13.38
N MET A 48 -19.57 9.09 -13.27
CA MET A 48 -19.43 10.19 -14.25
C MET A 48 -17.96 10.69 -14.45
N PHE A 49 -17.01 10.28 -13.59
CA PHE A 49 -15.60 10.69 -13.61
C PHE A 49 -14.59 9.54 -13.37
N GLY A 50 -14.93 8.27 -13.65
CA GLY A 50 -14.00 7.15 -13.41
C GLY A 50 -12.70 7.27 -14.23
N ALA A 51 -11.54 7.13 -13.56
CA ALA A 51 -10.24 7.02 -14.23
C ALA A 51 -10.15 5.68 -15.01
N ARG A 52 -9.35 5.67 -16.07
CA ARG A 52 -8.99 4.44 -16.80
C ARG A 52 -7.90 3.73 -16.02
N GLU A 53 -8.10 2.44 -15.75
CA GLU A 53 -7.13 1.61 -15.06
C GLU A 53 -6.84 0.35 -15.89
N SER A 54 -5.65 -0.20 -15.72
CA SER A 54 -5.17 -1.36 -16.47
C SER A 54 -4.78 -2.46 -15.50
N LEU A 55 -5.31 -3.65 -15.69
CA LEU A 55 -4.94 -4.85 -14.96
C LEU A 55 -4.09 -5.73 -15.87
N SER A 56 -2.88 -6.09 -15.48
CA SER A 56 -2.05 -7.05 -16.20
C SER A 56 -1.76 -8.28 -15.36
N VAL A 57 -1.93 -9.45 -15.97
CA VAL A 57 -1.58 -10.75 -15.41
C VAL A 57 -0.53 -11.40 -16.29
N LYS A 58 0.58 -11.83 -15.72
CA LYS A 58 1.69 -12.47 -16.46
C LYS A 58 2.28 -13.63 -15.68
N GLY A 59 2.36 -14.80 -16.31
CA GLY A 59 3.05 -15.97 -15.78
C GLY A 59 2.40 -17.28 -16.17
N VAL A 60 2.76 -18.34 -15.46
CA VAL A 60 2.27 -19.70 -15.69
C VAL A 60 1.31 -20.10 -14.57
N PRO A 61 0.51 -21.17 -14.73
CA PRO A 61 -0.56 -21.49 -13.78
C PRO A 61 -0.16 -21.59 -12.30
N ASP A 62 1.07 -21.99 -12.03
CA ASP A 62 1.61 -22.12 -10.68
C ASP A 62 2.53 -20.97 -10.26
N ASP A 63 2.78 -19.98 -11.12
CA ASP A 63 3.60 -18.81 -10.81
C ASP A 63 3.26 -17.64 -11.73
N PHE A 64 2.41 -16.74 -11.26
CA PHE A 64 1.98 -15.57 -12.04
C PHE A 64 1.86 -14.31 -11.19
N ILE A 65 2.01 -13.17 -11.86
CA ILE A 65 2.06 -11.85 -11.24
C ILE A 65 0.91 -11.01 -11.76
N VAL A 66 0.26 -10.31 -10.85
CA VAL A 66 -0.79 -9.32 -11.10
C VAL A 66 -0.24 -7.91 -10.85
N THR A 67 -0.39 -7.04 -11.83
CA THR A 67 0.11 -5.65 -11.82
C THR A 67 -0.91 -4.68 -12.41
N GLY A 68 -0.68 -3.38 -12.23
CA GLY A 68 -1.44 -2.31 -12.89
C GLY A 68 -2.68 -1.80 -12.15
N ILE A 69 -3.26 -2.58 -11.22
CA ILE A 69 -4.29 -2.06 -10.32
C ILE A 69 -3.65 -1.06 -9.35
N ASN A 70 -4.21 0.14 -9.26
CA ASN A 70 -3.79 1.14 -8.28
C ASN A 70 -3.98 0.58 -6.85
N ASP A 71 -2.98 0.73 -5.98
CA ASP A 71 -3.04 0.24 -4.60
C ASP A 71 -4.19 0.90 -3.79
N ASN A 72 -4.62 2.10 -4.18
CA ASN A 72 -5.80 2.77 -3.62
C ASN A 72 -7.14 2.23 -4.17
N ASN A 73 -7.13 1.42 -5.23
CA ASN A 73 -8.31 0.79 -5.81
C ASN A 73 -8.54 -0.60 -5.17
N GLN A 74 -8.86 -0.60 -3.87
CA GLN A 74 -9.19 -1.81 -3.12
C GLN A 74 -10.32 -2.62 -3.78
N GLU A 75 -11.28 -1.95 -4.45
CA GLU A 75 -12.39 -2.62 -5.14
C GLU A 75 -11.94 -3.40 -6.38
N GLY A 76 -10.97 -2.88 -7.14
CA GLY A 76 -10.34 -3.60 -8.24
C GLY A 76 -9.56 -4.81 -7.74
N TRP A 77 -8.75 -4.63 -6.70
CA TRP A 77 -8.01 -5.74 -6.08
C TRP A 77 -8.93 -6.86 -5.57
N PHE A 78 -10.05 -6.53 -4.93
CA PHE A 78 -10.99 -7.54 -4.46
C PHE A 78 -11.61 -8.36 -5.59
N VAL A 79 -11.98 -7.76 -6.72
CA VAL A 79 -12.54 -8.50 -7.87
C VAL A 79 -11.49 -9.45 -8.44
N VAL A 80 -10.24 -9.00 -8.54
CA VAL A 80 -9.16 -9.80 -9.11
C VAL A 80 -8.78 -10.98 -8.22
N GLU A 81 -8.63 -10.75 -6.92
CA GLU A 81 -8.34 -11.80 -5.94
C GLU A 81 -9.44 -12.84 -5.85
N ASP A 82 -10.70 -12.42 -5.85
CA ASP A 82 -11.87 -13.32 -5.80
C ASP A 82 -11.90 -14.26 -7.01
N VAL A 83 -11.61 -13.73 -8.20
CA VAL A 83 -11.58 -14.50 -9.44
C VAL A 83 -10.37 -15.43 -9.52
N ILE A 84 -9.20 -15.00 -9.04
CA ILE A 84 -8.00 -15.84 -8.91
C ILE A 84 -8.28 -17.02 -8.00
N LEU A 85 -8.86 -16.75 -6.82
CA LEU A 85 -9.18 -17.76 -5.83
C LEU A 85 -10.22 -18.76 -6.36
N ALA A 86 -11.28 -18.27 -7.02
CA ALA A 86 -12.31 -19.10 -7.65
C ALA A 86 -11.79 -19.90 -8.88
N SER A 87 -10.55 -19.68 -9.29
CA SER A 87 -9.90 -20.38 -10.39
C SER A 87 -8.71 -21.22 -9.94
N ALA A 88 -8.36 -21.18 -8.65
CA ALA A 88 -7.24 -21.92 -8.08
C ALA A 88 -7.61 -23.39 -7.87
N LYS A 89 -6.73 -24.29 -8.33
CA LYS A 89 -6.77 -25.72 -8.02
C LYS A 89 -6.27 -26.03 -6.61
N ASN A 90 -5.45 -25.13 -6.04
CA ASN A 90 -4.99 -25.21 -4.66
C ASN A 90 -5.25 -23.87 -3.92
N PRO A 91 -6.49 -23.64 -3.43
CA PRO A 91 -6.87 -22.39 -2.78
C PRO A 91 -6.11 -22.10 -1.47
N GLN A 92 -5.51 -23.12 -0.83
CA GLN A 92 -4.77 -22.99 0.42
C GLN A 92 -3.41 -22.30 0.24
N ALA A 93 -2.87 -22.25 -0.99
CA ALA A 93 -1.65 -21.52 -1.30
C ALA A 93 -1.88 -20.03 -1.60
N PHE A 94 -3.13 -19.56 -1.56
CA PHE A 94 -3.47 -18.18 -1.86
C PHE A 94 -3.04 -17.24 -0.73
N LYS A 95 -2.28 -16.23 -1.10
CA LYS A 95 -1.90 -15.10 -0.24
C LYS A 95 -2.44 -13.84 -0.87
N SER A 96 -3.00 -12.95 -0.05
CA SER A 96 -3.53 -11.70 -0.58
C SER A 96 -2.42 -10.80 -1.12
N HIS A 97 -2.75 -9.89 -2.02
CA HIS A 97 -1.84 -8.86 -2.53
C HIS A 97 -1.20 -8.02 -1.43
N THR A 98 -1.86 -7.87 -0.27
CA THR A 98 -1.30 -7.20 0.91
C THR A 98 -0.27 -8.04 1.66
N GLU A 99 -0.37 -9.36 1.63
CA GLU A 99 0.58 -10.30 2.25
C GLU A 99 1.76 -10.62 1.35
N THR A 100 1.54 -10.62 0.03
CA THR A 100 2.55 -11.03 -0.94
C THR A 100 3.57 -9.93 -1.25
N ALA A 101 3.36 -8.71 -0.73
CA ALA A 101 4.34 -7.63 -0.74
C ALA A 101 5.50 -7.88 0.25
N VAL A 102 5.36 -8.84 1.17
CA VAL A 102 6.43 -9.29 2.07
C VAL A 102 7.12 -10.49 1.45
N GLY A 103 8.33 -10.28 0.93
CA GLY A 103 9.14 -11.31 0.29
C GLY A 103 9.31 -12.54 1.17
N GLN A 104 9.09 -13.73 0.60
CA GLN A 104 9.43 -14.97 1.30
C GLN A 104 10.95 -15.12 1.42
N PRO A 105 11.46 -15.57 2.58
CA PRO A 105 12.86 -15.93 2.76
C PRO A 105 13.19 -17.20 1.97
N VAL A 106 14.39 -17.21 1.39
CA VAL A 106 14.98 -18.34 0.66
C VAL A 106 15.15 -19.53 1.63
N PRO A 107 14.70 -20.75 1.29
CA PRO A 107 14.96 -21.92 2.13
C PRO A 107 16.45 -22.30 2.04
N THR A 108 17.12 -22.29 3.19
CA THR A 108 18.49 -22.76 3.37
C THR A 108 18.45 -24.26 3.67
N GLY A 109 19.29 -25.06 3.00
CA GLY A 109 19.57 -26.41 3.46
C GLY A 109 20.28 -27.30 2.44
N ALA A 110 21.59 -27.46 2.60
CA ALA A 110 22.24 -28.76 2.79
C ALA A 110 23.73 -28.57 3.11
N ALA A 111 24.19 -29.19 4.18
CA ALA A 111 25.54 -29.12 4.73
C ALA A 111 26.40 -30.28 4.23
N THR A 112 27.70 -30.05 3.98
CA THR A 112 28.82 -31.00 4.22
C THR A 112 30.18 -30.28 3.97
N PRO A 113 31.35 -30.83 4.36
CA PRO A 113 31.99 -30.65 5.66
C PRO A 113 33.31 -29.82 5.61
N THR A 114 33.77 -29.50 6.83
CA THR A 114 34.99 -28.83 7.28
C THR A 114 36.30 -29.07 6.51
N ILE A 115 36.97 -27.97 6.15
CA ILE A 115 38.43 -27.83 6.01
C ILE A 115 38.82 -26.56 6.80
N PRO A 116 39.84 -26.59 7.68
CA PRO A 116 40.21 -25.42 8.48
C PRO A 116 40.98 -24.41 7.61
N ALA A 117 40.46 -23.19 7.49
CA ALA A 117 41.15 -22.07 6.86
C ALA A 117 41.82 -21.17 7.94
N PRO A 118 42.91 -20.46 7.58
CA PRO A 118 43.83 -19.84 8.54
C PRO A 118 43.26 -18.57 9.16
N THR A 119 43.70 -18.30 10.39
CA THR A 119 43.38 -17.13 11.20
C THR A 119 43.76 -15.84 10.46
N ALA A 120 42.75 -15.08 10.03
CA ALA A 120 42.90 -13.68 9.64
C ALA A 120 42.40 -12.76 10.76
N PRO A 121 43.01 -11.58 10.97
CA PRO A 121 42.76 -10.73 12.14
C PRO A 121 41.35 -10.15 12.11
N GLN A 122 40.64 -10.29 13.24
CA GLN A 122 39.35 -9.65 13.48
C GLN A 122 39.52 -8.13 13.43
N SER A 123 38.72 -7.47 12.58
CA SER A 123 38.48 -6.02 12.64
C SER A 123 37.12 -5.77 13.28
N PRO A 124 36.96 -4.65 14.01
CA PRO A 124 36.31 -4.65 15.32
C PRO A 124 34.78 -4.56 15.27
N THR A 125 34.19 -5.23 16.25
CA THR A 125 32.80 -5.12 16.68
C THR A 125 32.38 -3.65 16.83
N PRO A 126 31.21 -3.22 16.29
CA PRO A 126 30.65 -1.93 16.65
C PRO A 126 30.36 -1.91 18.15
N VAL A 127 31.04 -1.01 18.84
CA VAL A 127 30.95 -0.76 20.27
C VAL A 127 29.49 -0.44 20.64
N GLN A 128 28.86 -1.35 21.39
CA GLN A 128 27.61 -1.06 22.11
C GLN A 128 27.88 0.05 23.12
N LYS A 129 27.33 1.23 22.87
CA LYS A 129 27.34 2.36 23.81
C LYS A 129 26.30 2.10 24.90
N SER A 130 26.79 1.61 26.05
CA SER A 130 26.23 1.68 27.41
C SER A 130 24.74 2.10 27.53
N ALA A 131 23.88 1.13 27.82
CA ALA A 131 22.45 1.34 28.08
C ALA A 131 22.23 1.89 29.50
N GLU A 132 21.94 3.18 29.60
CA GLU A 132 21.33 3.75 30.78
C GLU A 132 19.90 3.17 30.94
N PRO A 133 19.39 2.93 32.17
CA PRO A 133 18.05 2.36 32.33
C PRO A 133 16.99 3.25 31.66
N PRO A 134 15.94 2.65 31.07
CA PRO A 134 14.89 3.39 30.38
C PRO A 134 14.21 4.35 31.38
N PRO A 135 13.81 5.56 30.92
CA PRO A 135 13.21 6.55 31.80
C PRO A 135 11.85 6.05 32.28
N THR A 136 11.63 6.05 33.59
CA THR A 136 10.38 5.60 34.23
C THR A 136 9.36 6.72 34.38
N ASN A 137 9.79 7.98 34.32
CA ASN A 137 8.95 9.16 34.52
C ASN A 137 9.28 10.24 33.49
N CYS A 138 8.26 10.99 33.11
CA CYS A 138 8.40 12.15 32.23
C CYS A 138 9.15 13.27 32.95
N SER A 139 10.24 13.75 32.38
CA SER A 139 11.01 14.88 32.92
C SER A 139 10.29 16.24 32.84
N ARG A 140 9.20 16.33 32.05
CA ARG A 140 8.39 17.56 31.91
C ARG A 140 7.25 17.66 32.92
N CYS A 141 6.50 16.57 33.15
CA CYS A 141 5.31 16.60 34.03
C CYS A 141 5.32 15.59 35.18
N GLY A 142 6.34 14.74 35.29
CA GLY A 142 6.47 13.71 36.34
C GLY A 142 5.63 12.44 36.15
N ALA A 143 4.73 12.42 35.16
CA ALA A 143 3.87 11.26 34.91
C ALA A 143 4.68 9.99 34.57
N PRO A 144 4.20 8.79 34.94
CA PRO A 144 4.91 7.55 34.65
C PRO A 144 4.95 7.27 33.15
N PHE A 145 6.11 6.83 32.67
CA PHE A 145 6.27 6.23 31.35
C PHE A 145 6.09 4.72 31.43
N ASN A 146 5.44 4.16 30.42
CA ASN A 146 5.46 2.73 30.18
C ASN A 146 6.38 2.49 28.99
N VAL A 147 7.66 2.21 29.26
CA VAL A 147 8.70 1.98 28.23
C VAL A 147 9.02 0.50 28.19
N THR A 148 8.94 -0.11 27.01
CA THR A 148 9.39 -1.49 26.78
C THR A 148 10.82 -1.51 26.23
N GLN A 149 11.43 -2.69 26.14
CA GLN A 149 12.80 -2.82 25.64
C GLN A 149 12.92 -2.53 24.13
N GLU A 150 11.80 -2.61 23.42
CA GLU A 150 11.67 -2.39 21.98
C GLU A 150 11.46 -0.91 21.65
N ASP A 151 11.10 -0.08 22.64
CA ASP A 151 10.82 1.33 22.45
C ASP A 151 12.12 2.13 22.25
N LEU A 152 12.24 2.77 21.09
CA LEU A 152 13.34 3.69 20.76
C LEU A 152 12.99 5.14 21.06
N VAL A 153 11.71 5.50 20.94
CA VAL A 153 11.19 6.84 21.24
C VAL A 153 9.94 6.71 22.10
N VAL A 154 9.95 7.43 23.22
CA VAL A 154 8.82 7.48 24.18
C VAL A 154 8.14 8.84 24.09
N THR A 155 6.80 8.82 24.15
CA THR A 155 5.98 10.03 24.16
C THR A 155 5.09 10.04 25.39
N CYS A 156 5.14 11.13 26.15
CA CYS A 156 4.28 11.31 27.31
C CYS A 156 2.83 11.54 26.88
N ARG A 157 1.97 10.55 27.11
CA ARG A 157 0.52 10.65 26.94
C ARG A 157 -0.10 11.90 27.59
N TYR A 158 0.45 12.37 28.70
CA TYR A 158 -0.17 13.41 29.53
C TYR A 158 0.23 14.84 29.15
N CYS A 159 1.39 15.04 28.52
CA CYS A 159 1.88 16.38 28.16
C CYS A 159 2.52 16.48 26.78
N GLY A 160 2.61 15.38 26.02
CA GLY A 160 3.16 15.35 24.67
C GLY A 160 4.68 15.39 24.57
N PHE A 161 5.39 15.42 25.70
CA PHE A 161 6.85 15.43 25.69
C PHE A 161 7.40 14.13 25.11
N THR A 162 8.20 14.24 24.06
CA THR A 162 8.73 13.12 23.30
C THR A 162 10.25 13.14 23.31
N LEU A 163 10.86 11.99 23.60
CA LEU A 163 12.31 11.85 23.65
C LEU A 163 12.77 10.49 23.13
N THR A 164 14.01 10.43 22.66
CA THR A 164 14.71 9.18 22.35
C THR A 164 15.10 8.48 23.65
N VAL A 165 14.80 7.19 23.78
CA VAL A 165 15.05 6.43 25.02
C VAL A 165 16.55 6.37 25.34
N ALA A 166 17.40 6.18 24.31
CA ALA A 166 18.84 6.01 24.49
C ALA A 166 19.60 7.33 24.72
N THR A 167 19.29 8.39 23.97
CA THR A 167 20.05 9.67 24.04
C THR A 167 19.35 10.74 24.88
N ARG A 168 18.07 10.55 25.22
CA ARG A 168 17.22 11.53 25.90
C ARG A 168 17.09 12.86 25.17
N GLU A 169 17.33 12.84 23.86
CA GLU A 169 17.17 13.99 23.00
C GLU A 169 15.68 14.21 22.73
N GLU A 170 15.24 15.46 22.86
CA GLU A 170 13.85 15.84 22.62
C GLU A 170 13.54 15.85 21.12
N ILE A 171 12.44 15.19 20.75
CA ILE A 171 11.87 15.28 19.40
C ILE A 171 10.83 16.39 19.42
N LYS A 172 11.17 17.52 18.80
CA LYS A 172 10.31 18.73 18.79
C LYS A 172 9.13 18.63 17.84
N LYS A 173 9.27 17.87 16.75
CA LYS A 173 8.24 17.72 15.71
C LYS A 173 7.35 16.52 16.01
N HIS A 174 6.39 16.75 16.90
CA HIS A 174 5.41 15.75 17.29
C HIS A 174 3.99 16.35 17.23
N SER A 175 3.10 15.65 16.54
CA SER A 175 1.69 16.01 16.39
C SER A 175 0.81 14.77 16.50
N MET A 176 -0.51 14.98 16.50
CA MET A 176 -1.47 13.89 16.55
C MET A 176 -2.66 14.14 15.62
N LEU A 177 -3.42 13.09 15.36
CA LEU A 177 -4.74 13.20 14.76
C LEU A 177 -5.82 13.05 15.84
N GLU A 178 -6.93 13.75 15.65
CA GLU A 178 -8.08 13.65 16.53
C GLU A 178 -8.94 12.43 16.20
N ASN A 179 -9.29 11.64 17.22
CA ASN A 179 -10.31 10.62 17.07
C ASN A 179 -11.70 11.26 16.95
N ARG A 180 -12.42 10.94 15.87
CA ARG A 180 -13.76 11.44 15.56
C ARG A 180 -14.82 10.34 15.53
N LEU A 181 -14.43 9.13 15.93
CA LEU A 181 -15.30 7.96 15.95
C LEU A 181 -15.53 7.46 17.37
N PHE A 182 -16.77 7.03 17.61
CA PHE A 182 -17.09 6.20 18.77
C PHE A 182 -16.89 4.72 18.47
N ALA A 183 -16.70 3.92 19.51
CA ALA A 183 -16.51 2.47 19.39
C ALA A 183 -17.62 1.79 18.56
N GLN A 184 -18.88 2.22 18.72
CA GLN A 184 -20.01 1.68 17.96
C GLN A 184 -19.89 1.95 16.46
N GLN A 185 -19.43 3.13 16.06
CA GLN A 185 -19.23 3.48 14.66
C GLN A 185 -18.06 2.70 14.04
N ALA A 186 -16.99 2.47 14.81
CA ALA A 186 -15.88 1.60 14.38
C ALA A 186 -16.36 0.15 14.16
N VAL A 187 -17.21 -0.36 15.05
CA VAL A 187 -17.85 -1.69 14.90
C VAL A 187 -18.75 -1.74 13.66
N GLU A 188 -19.55 -0.70 13.42
CA GLU A 188 -20.40 -0.64 12.23
C GLU A 188 -19.57 -0.64 10.94
N ALA A 189 -18.51 0.18 10.88
CA ALA A 189 -17.57 0.19 9.76
C ALA A 189 -16.91 -1.19 9.55
N ALA A 190 -16.53 -1.87 10.64
CA ALA A 190 -15.99 -3.22 10.59
C ALA A 190 -17.02 -4.22 10.05
N LYS A 191 -18.26 -4.21 10.55
CA LYS A 191 -19.33 -5.10 10.06
C LYS A 191 -19.62 -4.89 8.57
N LYS A 192 -19.68 -3.63 8.13
CA LYS A 192 -19.82 -3.27 6.71
C LYS A 192 -18.66 -3.81 5.87
N TYR A 193 -17.45 -3.79 6.42
CA TYR A 193 -16.28 -4.37 5.77
C TYR A 193 -16.32 -5.90 5.72
N MET A 194 -16.78 -6.58 6.78
CA MET A 194 -16.97 -8.03 6.79
C MET A 194 -17.91 -8.47 5.68
N ASP A 195 -19.03 -7.75 5.52
CA ASP A 195 -20.06 -8.08 4.53
C ASP A 195 -19.74 -7.60 3.11
N LYS A 196 -18.62 -6.88 2.90
CA LYS A 196 -18.25 -6.37 1.58
C LYS A 196 -17.78 -7.51 0.68
N GLY A 197 -18.62 -7.89 -0.28
CA GLY A 197 -18.33 -8.88 -1.32
C GLY A 197 -19.48 -9.88 -1.47
N ILE A 198 -19.69 -10.40 -2.69
CA ILE A 198 -20.84 -11.27 -3.01
C ILE A 198 -20.83 -12.55 -2.15
N PHE A 199 -19.64 -13.11 -1.90
CA PHE A 199 -19.49 -14.35 -1.13
C PHE A 199 -19.40 -14.14 0.39
N ARG A 200 -19.52 -12.91 0.88
CA ARG A 200 -19.32 -12.57 2.31
C ARG A 200 -20.55 -11.92 2.95
N MET A 201 -21.67 -11.87 2.23
CA MET A 201 -22.91 -11.27 2.73
C MET A 201 -23.41 -12.00 3.99
N GLY A 202 -23.47 -11.28 5.11
CA GLY A 202 -23.97 -11.80 6.38
C GLY A 202 -22.89 -12.46 7.25
N VAL A 203 -21.61 -12.38 6.88
CA VAL A 203 -20.50 -12.77 7.77
C VAL A 203 -20.57 -11.97 9.07
N SER A 204 -20.96 -10.70 9.01
CA SER A 204 -21.11 -9.86 10.20
C SER A 204 -22.15 -10.39 11.20
N LYS A 205 -23.18 -11.11 10.72
CA LYS A 205 -24.23 -11.70 11.56
C LYS A 205 -23.77 -12.96 12.28
N ASP A 206 -22.93 -13.74 11.62
CA ASP A 206 -22.38 -14.98 12.16
C ASP A 206 -21.13 -14.71 13.03
N SER A 207 -20.58 -13.49 12.95
CA SER A 207 -19.44 -13.05 13.75
C SER A 207 -19.85 -12.53 15.13
N SER A 208 -18.97 -12.68 16.11
CA SER A 208 -19.09 -12.09 17.44
C SER A 208 -17.97 -11.10 17.68
N ILE A 209 -18.28 -9.83 17.94
CA ILE A 209 -17.27 -8.84 18.31
C ILE A 209 -16.77 -9.16 19.73
N THR A 210 -15.48 -9.39 19.88
CA THR A 210 -14.87 -9.80 21.16
C THR A 210 -14.23 -8.64 21.89
N ASN A 211 -13.56 -7.73 21.17
CA ASN A 211 -12.87 -6.60 21.78
C ASN A 211 -12.79 -5.43 20.79
N VAL A 212 -12.94 -4.21 21.30
CA VAL A 212 -12.85 -2.97 20.52
C VAL A 212 -11.92 -2.03 21.24
N LYS A 213 -10.75 -1.77 20.67
CA LYS A 213 -9.70 -0.96 21.31
C LYS A 213 -9.27 0.19 20.40
N LEU A 214 -9.29 1.39 20.95
CA LEU A 214 -8.66 2.56 20.34
C LEU A 214 -7.20 2.59 20.73
N ARG A 215 -6.30 2.65 19.74
CA ARG A 215 -4.87 2.85 19.94
C ARG A 215 -4.39 4.07 19.18
N TYR A 216 -3.58 4.90 19.83
CA TYR A 216 -2.83 5.94 19.15
C TYR A 216 -1.51 5.35 18.66
N VAL A 217 -1.41 5.18 17.35
CA VAL A 217 -0.31 4.50 16.66
C VAL A 217 0.66 5.55 16.10
N PRO A 218 1.97 5.46 16.37
CA PRO A 218 2.93 6.42 15.87
C PRO A 218 3.35 6.13 14.41
N PHE A 219 3.45 7.21 13.63
CA PHE A 219 3.96 7.22 12.27
C PHE A 219 5.04 8.28 12.12
N TRP A 220 6.09 7.97 11.37
CA TRP A 220 7.00 8.99 10.86
C TRP A 220 6.46 9.51 9.53
N VAL A 221 6.24 10.81 9.43
CA VAL A 221 5.76 11.45 8.20
C VAL A 221 6.89 12.29 7.62
N PHE A 222 7.31 11.95 6.39
CA PHE A 222 8.35 12.67 5.67
C PHE A 222 7.77 13.45 4.50
N SER A 223 8.32 14.62 4.22
CA SER A 223 8.24 15.21 2.88
C SER A 223 9.35 14.60 2.02
N ALA A 224 9.01 14.08 0.85
CA ALA A 224 9.99 13.50 -0.07
C ALA A 224 9.89 14.18 -1.43
N ASN A 225 11.00 14.75 -1.91
CA ASN A 225 11.10 15.26 -3.27
C ASN A 225 11.94 14.27 -4.08
N ALA A 226 11.34 13.65 -5.08
CA ALA A 226 12.00 12.70 -5.95
C ALA A 226 12.20 13.32 -7.33
N ASN A 227 13.43 13.22 -7.85
CA ASN A 227 13.78 13.58 -9.22
C ASN A 227 14.23 12.33 -9.94
N THR A 228 13.49 11.94 -10.97
CA THR A 228 13.73 10.70 -11.71
C THR A 228 14.05 11.02 -13.15
N SER A 229 15.16 10.46 -13.64
CA SER A 229 15.54 10.45 -15.05
C SER A 229 15.58 9.00 -15.53
N PHE A 230 14.98 8.73 -16.68
CA PHE A 230 14.93 7.38 -17.20
C PHE A 230 15.07 7.34 -18.72
N ARG A 231 15.51 6.19 -19.22
CA ARG A 231 15.60 5.87 -20.64
C ARG A 231 14.90 4.55 -20.90
N GLY A 232 14.16 4.47 -21.99
CA GLY A 232 13.53 3.23 -22.43
C GLY A 232 13.11 3.28 -23.87
N LYS A 233 12.59 2.15 -24.37
CA LYS A 233 12.03 2.06 -25.71
C LYS A 233 10.53 2.35 -25.66
N ALA A 234 10.07 3.19 -26.58
CA ALA A 234 8.67 3.51 -26.79
C ALA A 234 8.32 3.29 -28.27
N GLY A 235 7.05 2.98 -28.55
CA GLY A 235 6.53 2.87 -29.92
C GLY A 235 6.01 1.48 -30.29
N MET A 236 5.97 0.52 -29.36
CA MET A 236 5.24 -0.74 -29.55
C MET A 236 3.79 -0.69 -29.06
N GLY A 237 3.38 0.38 -28.36
CA GLY A 237 2.01 0.53 -27.86
C GLY A 237 1.49 1.96 -27.89
N VAL A 238 0.17 2.08 -28.09
CA VAL A 238 -0.66 3.30 -28.05
C VAL A 238 -0.65 3.93 -26.64
N MET A 239 0.51 4.19 -26.02
CA MET A 239 0.59 4.80 -24.67
C MET A 239 1.11 6.23 -24.71
N GLY A 240 2.10 6.54 -25.57
CA GLY A 240 2.66 7.90 -25.67
C GLY A 240 1.69 8.96 -26.21
N GLU A 241 0.86 8.61 -27.19
CA GLU A 241 -0.05 9.57 -27.86
C GLU A 241 -1.38 9.78 -27.11
N ILE A 242 -1.75 8.90 -26.15
CA ILE A 242 -3.00 9.05 -25.37
C ILE A 242 -2.83 10.12 -24.27
N HIS A 243 -1.65 10.25 -23.66
CA HIS A 243 -1.41 11.25 -22.62
C HIS A 243 -1.48 12.69 -23.16
N GLN A 244 -0.89 12.97 -24.33
CA GLN A 244 -0.98 14.30 -24.97
C GLN A 244 -2.39 14.64 -25.44
N ALA A 245 -3.14 13.68 -25.99
CA ALA A 245 -4.52 13.91 -26.42
C ALA A 245 -5.48 14.12 -25.24
N GLN A 246 -5.20 13.53 -24.07
CA GLN A 246 -6.03 13.67 -22.88
C GLN A 246 -5.87 15.03 -22.20
N GLU A 247 -4.66 15.64 -22.24
CA GLU A 247 -4.44 17.02 -21.78
C GLU A 247 -5.15 18.04 -22.67
N ALA A 248 -5.12 17.88 -24.00
CA ALA A 248 -5.77 18.79 -24.96
C ALA A 248 -7.32 18.81 -24.85
N VAL A 249 -7.94 17.76 -24.32
CA VAL A 249 -9.40 17.67 -24.14
C VAL A 249 -9.87 18.27 -22.80
N THR A 250 -8.94 18.57 -21.88
CA THR A 250 -9.27 19.16 -20.56
C THR A 250 -9.28 20.68 -20.53
N ASP A 251 -8.91 21.35 -21.62
CA ASP A 251 -8.93 22.81 -21.67
C ASP A 251 -10.37 23.33 -21.72
N LYS A 252 -10.76 24.06 -20.66
CA LYS A 252 -12.13 24.45 -20.29
C LYS A 252 -12.70 25.59 -21.16
N ARG A 253 -12.56 25.56 -22.48
CA ARG A 253 -12.94 26.72 -23.32
C ARG A 253 -13.85 26.52 -24.52
N SER A 254 -14.52 25.38 -24.71
CA SER A 254 -15.63 25.35 -25.69
C SER A 254 -16.76 24.38 -25.33
N SER A 255 -17.82 24.92 -24.76
CA SER A 255 -19.07 24.21 -24.42
C SER A 255 -19.95 23.83 -25.63
N GLY A 256 -19.46 24.00 -26.87
CA GLY A 256 -20.24 23.77 -28.10
C GLY A 256 -19.91 22.51 -28.91
N PHE A 257 -18.77 21.84 -28.67
CA PHE A 257 -18.25 20.79 -29.58
C PHE A 257 -18.22 19.36 -29.00
N ALA A 258 -18.86 19.12 -27.86
CA ALA A 258 -18.82 17.83 -27.15
C ALA A 258 -19.32 16.61 -27.97
N LYS A 259 -20.13 16.82 -29.02
CA LYS A 259 -20.57 15.75 -29.93
C LYS A 259 -19.63 15.47 -31.11
N PHE A 260 -18.75 16.41 -31.49
CA PHE A 260 -17.77 16.22 -32.56
C PHE A 260 -16.44 15.65 -32.04
N GLY A 261 -16.06 15.92 -30.79
CA GLY A 261 -14.80 15.41 -30.20
C GLY A 261 -14.74 13.87 -30.06
N LYS A 262 -15.89 13.20 -29.93
CA LYS A 262 -15.97 11.73 -29.82
C LYS A 262 -15.71 11.01 -31.16
N LEU A 263 -16.08 11.64 -32.27
CA LEU A 263 -15.88 11.09 -33.62
C LEU A 263 -14.41 11.22 -34.06
N VAL A 264 -13.75 12.32 -33.67
CA VAL A 264 -12.33 12.56 -33.95
C VAL A 264 -11.43 11.57 -33.20
N LEU A 265 -11.74 11.22 -31.95
CA LEU A 265 -10.93 10.28 -31.15
C LEU A 265 -10.99 8.83 -31.62
N ALA A 266 -12.17 8.38 -32.07
CA ALA A 266 -12.33 7.04 -32.63
C ALA A 266 -11.68 6.93 -34.02
N GLY A 267 -11.83 7.98 -34.84
CA GLY A 267 -11.14 8.11 -36.12
C GLY A 267 -9.62 8.15 -35.97
N ALA A 268 -9.10 8.88 -34.97
CA ALA A 268 -7.67 8.96 -34.68
C ALA A 268 -7.08 7.64 -34.15
N LYS A 269 -7.82 6.89 -33.31
CA LYS A 269 -7.40 5.54 -32.87
C LYS A 269 -7.32 4.56 -34.03
N ALA A 270 -8.34 4.53 -34.89
CA ALA A 270 -8.34 3.67 -36.07
C ALA A 270 -7.25 4.09 -37.07
N TYR A 271 -7.01 5.39 -37.27
CA TYR A 271 -5.90 5.88 -38.10
C TYR A 271 -4.52 5.53 -37.50
N ALA A 272 -4.36 5.62 -36.18
CA ALA A 272 -3.12 5.26 -35.49
C ALA A 272 -2.85 3.74 -35.52
N GLU A 273 -3.90 2.92 -35.38
CA GLU A 273 -3.82 1.45 -35.50
C GLU A 273 -3.51 1.00 -36.94
N ILE A 274 -4.02 1.71 -37.97
CA ILE A 274 -3.73 1.41 -39.38
C ILE A 274 -2.31 1.86 -39.77
N GLN A 275 -1.76 2.93 -39.18
CA GLN A 275 -0.37 3.35 -39.38
C GLN A 275 0.66 2.62 -38.50
N GLN A 276 0.24 1.71 -37.62
CA GLN A 276 1.11 1.02 -36.66
C GLN A 276 1.94 -0.13 -37.24
N LYS A 277 1.76 -0.48 -38.52
CA LYS A 277 2.47 -1.62 -39.13
C LYS A 277 3.98 -1.41 -39.33
N ASP A 278 4.52 -0.19 -39.17
CA ASP A 278 5.94 0.10 -39.46
C ASP A 278 6.67 1.00 -38.42
N LYS A 279 6.10 1.30 -37.25
CA LYS A 279 6.80 2.12 -36.24
C LYS A 279 7.88 1.29 -35.53
N LYS A 280 9.14 1.48 -35.95
CA LYS A 280 10.31 0.93 -35.25
C LYS A 280 10.37 1.48 -33.82
N PRO A 281 10.66 0.65 -32.81
CA PRO A 281 10.83 1.13 -31.44
C PRO A 281 11.94 2.18 -31.41
N TYR A 282 11.64 3.34 -30.85
CA TYR A 282 12.61 4.42 -30.68
C TYR A 282 12.91 4.61 -29.19
N THR A 283 14.12 5.08 -28.92
CA THR A 283 14.56 5.32 -27.54
C THR A 283 14.05 6.69 -27.09
N ILE A 284 13.39 6.74 -25.95
CA ILE A 284 13.04 7.98 -25.27
C ILE A 284 13.84 8.13 -23.99
N ALA A 285 14.23 9.36 -23.70
CA ALA A 285 14.80 9.76 -22.43
C ALA A 285 13.91 10.87 -21.86
N TYR A 286 13.48 10.73 -20.61
CA TYR A 286 12.57 11.68 -19.97
C TYR A 286 12.97 11.86 -18.51
N SER A 287 12.65 13.02 -17.95
CA SER A 287 12.83 13.30 -16.52
C SER A 287 11.58 13.92 -15.94
N PHE A 288 11.28 13.59 -14.68
CA PHE A 288 10.18 14.19 -13.93
C PHE A 288 10.54 14.34 -12.45
N SER A 289 9.76 15.19 -11.78
CA SER A 289 9.91 15.46 -10.36
C SER A 289 8.56 15.31 -9.68
N ASN A 290 8.52 14.59 -8.56
CA ASN A 290 7.32 14.41 -7.74
C ASN A 290 7.62 14.76 -6.28
N ASN A 291 6.60 15.32 -5.62
CA ASN A 291 6.65 15.64 -4.20
C ASN A 291 5.62 14.76 -3.47
N TYR A 292 6.06 14.12 -2.39
CA TYR A 292 5.25 13.21 -1.60
C TYR A 292 5.20 13.63 -0.14
N VAL A 293 4.07 13.34 0.50
CA VAL A 293 3.97 13.19 1.95
C VAL A 293 3.89 11.71 2.22
N TRP A 294 4.89 11.16 2.89
CA TRP A 294 5.05 9.71 3.03
C TRP A 294 5.01 9.32 4.51
N PRO A 295 3.86 8.81 4.99
CA PRO A 295 3.77 8.20 6.31
C PRO A 295 4.41 6.81 6.29
N THR A 296 5.17 6.48 7.33
CA THR A 296 5.63 5.11 7.59
C THR A 296 5.38 4.75 9.04
N LEU A 297 4.86 3.54 9.26
CA LEU A 297 4.56 3.04 10.59
C LEU A 297 5.83 2.98 11.44
N ALA A 298 5.80 3.61 12.61
CA ALA A 298 6.95 3.70 13.51
C ALA A 298 7.03 2.53 14.51
N ARG A 299 6.35 1.42 14.21
CA ARG A 299 6.36 0.18 14.99
C ARG A 299 6.57 -1.03 14.09
N ARG A 300 7.23 -2.05 14.63
CA ARG A 300 7.42 -3.35 13.98
C ARG A 300 6.32 -4.33 14.36
N THR A 301 5.84 -4.31 15.61
CA THR A 301 4.91 -5.32 16.15
C THR A 301 3.43 -4.97 15.95
N MET A 302 3.05 -4.59 14.73
CA MET A 302 1.67 -4.23 14.40
C MET A 302 1.13 -5.07 13.25
N ILE A 303 -0.19 -5.15 13.17
CA ILE A 303 -0.93 -5.79 12.10
C ILE A 303 -0.44 -5.22 10.75
N SER A 304 -0.03 -6.08 9.82
CA SER A 304 0.53 -5.73 8.51
C SER A 304 -0.35 -4.75 7.70
N GLU A 305 -1.63 -4.75 7.98
CA GLU A 305 -2.67 -3.96 7.34
C GLU A 305 -2.58 -2.46 7.64
N ILE A 306 -1.82 -2.04 8.65
CA ILE A 306 -1.60 -0.62 8.98
C ILE A 306 -0.44 -0.01 8.17
N ASN A 307 0.41 -0.83 7.55
CA ASN A 307 1.62 -0.37 6.86
C ASN A 307 1.35 0.61 5.70
N TYR A 308 0.13 0.62 5.16
CA TYR A 308 -0.27 1.46 4.02
C TYR A 308 -1.25 2.57 4.39
N TYR A 309 -1.30 2.99 5.66
CA TYR A 309 -2.17 4.06 6.08
C TYR A 309 -1.74 5.42 5.48
N ASP A 310 -2.61 6.01 4.66
CA ASP A 310 -2.49 7.39 4.19
C ASP A 310 -2.92 8.35 5.30
N VAL A 311 -1.97 8.69 6.18
CA VAL A 311 -2.17 9.61 7.31
C VAL A 311 -2.64 10.96 6.76
N PRO A 312 -3.85 11.45 7.12
CA PRO A 312 -4.39 12.72 6.62
C PRO A 312 -3.62 13.91 7.22
N ALA A 313 -2.47 14.24 6.63
CA ALA A 313 -1.53 15.23 7.14
C ALA A 313 -2.16 16.63 7.32
N ALA A 314 -3.18 16.97 6.53
CA ALA A 314 -3.91 18.24 6.66
C ALA A 314 -4.80 18.34 7.92
N LYS A 315 -5.06 17.22 8.60
CA LYS A 315 -5.91 17.14 9.80
C LYS A 315 -5.12 17.02 11.10
N LYS A 316 -3.78 17.10 11.02
CA LYS A 316 -2.90 17.07 12.20
C LYS A 316 -3.19 18.26 13.10
N ILE A 317 -3.17 18.00 14.39
CA ILE A 317 -3.25 19.00 15.44
C ILE A 317 -1.99 18.90 16.31
N PRO A 318 -1.58 19.99 16.98
CA PRO A 318 -0.62 19.89 18.07
C PRO A 318 -1.06 18.83 19.09
N PHE A 319 -0.10 18.19 19.75
CA PHE A 319 -0.43 17.19 20.76
C PHE A 319 -1.34 17.78 21.85
N ASP A 320 -2.50 17.16 22.04
CA ASP A 320 -3.50 17.57 23.03
C ASP A 320 -3.96 16.32 23.84
N PRO A 321 -3.49 16.17 25.10
CA PRO A 321 -3.87 15.04 25.93
C PRO A 321 -5.38 15.00 26.22
N GLY A 322 -6.06 16.15 26.20
CA GLY A 322 -7.51 16.24 26.43
C GLY A 322 -8.34 15.62 25.30
N ARG A 323 -7.75 15.38 24.14
CA ARG A 323 -8.40 14.71 22.98
C ARG A 323 -8.15 13.21 22.94
N ILE A 324 -7.39 12.67 23.89
CA ILE A 324 -7.09 11.25 24.00
C ILE A 324 -8.01 10.64 25.06
N PRO A 325 -8.97 9.76 24.69
CA PRO A 325 -9.83 9.09 25.67
C PRO A 325 -8.99 8.33 26.71
N PRO A 326 -9.32 8.36 28.01
CA PRO A 326 -8.52 7.70 29.07
C PRO A 326 -8.29 6.20 28.85
N GLU A 327 -9.27 5.51 28.26
CA GLU A 327 -9.24 4.09 27.95
C GLU A 327 -8.43 3.74 26.69
N ALA A 328 -8.06 4.74 25.87
CA ALA A 328 -7.26 4.53 24.69
C ALA A 328 -5.84 4.06 25.08
N GLU A 329 -5.30 3.13 24.32
CA GLU A 329 -3.89 2.77 24.44
C GLU A 329 -3.06 3.79 23.66
N PHE A 330 -1.97 4.25 24.25
CA PHE A 330 -1.06 5.19 23.61
C PHE A 330 0.28 4.51 23.43
N LEU A 331 0.73 4.39 22.18
CA LEU A 331 1.84 3.52 21.83
C LEU A 331 3.11 4.32 21.59
N ASN A 332 4.22 3.76 22.05
CA ASN A 332 5.55 4.29 21.78
C ASN A 332 6.08 3.77 20.44
N THR A 333 7.24 4.30 20.06
CA THR A 333 7.85 4.10 18.75
C THR A 333 9.02 3.13 18.85
N GLU A 334 9.03 2.11 18.01
CA GLU A 334 10.05 1.04 17.95
C GLU A 334 11.00 1.22 16.76
N LEU A 335 10.66 2.11 15.82
CA LEU A 335 11.45 2.43 14.64
C LEU A 335 12.02 3.84 14.77
N GLY A 336 13.34 3.97 14.79
CA GLY A 336 13.99 5.28 14.86
C GLY A 336 13.85 6.08 13.56
N GLU A 337 14.08 7.39 13.62
CA GLU A 337 13.96 8.28 12.46
C GLU A 337 14.91 7.88 11.31
N GLU A 338 16.17 7.55 11.61
CA GLU A 338 17.16 7.18 10.60
C GLU A 338 16.81 5.87 9.87
N GLU A 339 16.29 4.88 10.61
CA GLU A 339 15.80 3.64 10.01
C GLU A 339 14.56 3.89 9.14
N ALA A 340 13.65 4.74 9.62
CA ALA A 340 12.49 5.17 8.86
C ALA A 340 12.87 5.92 7.57
N LYS A 341 13.88 6.79 7.60
CA LYS A 341 14.42 7.47 6.40
C LYS A 341 14.90 6.48 5.34
N MET A 342 15.66 5.46 5.73
CA MET A 342 16.14 4.43 4.80
C MET A 342 14.99 3.67 4.16
N LYS A 343 13.99 3.27 4.96
CA LYS A 343 12.79 2.59 4.48
C LYS A 343 11.99 3.44 3.48
N VAL A 344 11.68 4.69 3.85
CA VAL A 344 10.91 5.60 3.01
C VAL A 344 11.63 5.92 1.71
N LYS A 345 12.95 6.10 1.75
CA LYS A 345 13.75 6.33 0.53
C LYS A 345 13.58 5.17 -0.47
N ALA A 346 13.72 3.93 0.00
CA ALA A 346 13.55 2.75 -0.84
C ALA A 346 12.12 2.62 -1.41
N GLU A 347 11.10 2.92 -0.60
CA GLU A 347 9.69 2.89 -1.02
C GLU A 347 9.38 3.94 -2.09
N VAL A 348 9.89 5.17 -1.92
CA VAL A 348 9.73 6.26 -2.90
C VAL A 348 10.47 5.92 -4.20
N GLU A 349 11.69 5.41 -4.13
CA GLU A 349 12.45 4.96 -5.32
C GLU A 349 11.69 3.85 -6.08
N ALA A 350 11.11 2.89 -5.35
CA ALA A 350 10.30 1.84 -5.96
C ALA A 350 9.05 2.40 -6.67
N LYS A 351 8.36 3.37 -6.06
CA LYS A 351 7.20 4.05 -6.67
C LYS A 351 7.58 4.84 -7.92
N GLU A 352 8.67 5.60 -7.87
CA GLU A 352 9.18 6.38 -9.00
C GLU A 352 9.56 5.47 -10.17
N LYS A 353 10.20 4.33 -9.89
CA LYS A 353 10.52 3.32 -10.90
C LYS A 353 9.26 2.72 -11.53
N LEU A 354 8.22 2.48 -10.73
CA LEU A 354 6.92 2.01 -11.25
C LEU A 354 6.30 3.05 -12.20
N ILE A 355 6.30 4.33 -11.82
CA ILE A 355 5.82 5.44 -12.67
C ILE A 355 6.62 5.51 -13.98
N ALA A 356 7.94 5.40 -13.91
CA ALA A 356 8.81 5.39 -15.09
C ALA A 356 8.51 4.18 -16.00
N SER A 357 8.34 2.99 -15.41
CA SER A 357 8.00 1.77 -16.16
C SER A 357 6.65 1.85 -16.88
N GLY A 358 5.69 2.62 -16.34
CA GLY A 358 4.41 2.87 -17.00
C GLY A 358 4.48 3.80 -18.22
N LYS A 359 5.60 4.50 -18.44
CA LYS A 359 5.80 5.46 -19.55
C LYS A 359 6.50 4.87 -20.77
N VAL A 360 7.07 3.67 -20.68
CA VAL A 360 7.85 3.00 -21.74
C VAL A 360 7.43 1.54 -21.89
N ASP A 361 7.60 0.99 -23.08
CA ASP A 361 7.35 -0.44 -23.33
C ASP A 361 8.46 -1.30 -22.69
N SER A 362 9.69 -0.79 -22.67
CA SER A 362 10.84 -1.41 -22.02
C SER A 362 11.71 -0.35 -21.35
N LEU A 363 11.86 -0.46 -20.03
CA LEU A 363 12.69 0.43 -19.22
C LEU A 363 14.14 -0.08 -19.23
N GLU A 364 15.05 0.71 -19.80
CA GLU A 364 16.48 0.35 -19.90
C GLU A 364 17.27 0.89 -18.70
N THR A 365 17.04 2.15 -18.34
CA THR A 365 17.69 2.80 -17.19
C THR A 365 16.70 3.67 -16.44
N CYS A 366 16.83 3.75 -15.12
CA CYS A 366 16.03 4.61 -14.26
C CYS A 366 16.89 5.04 -13.08
N ASN A 367 17.21 6.32 -13.02
CA ASN A 367 17.98 6.93 -11.94
C ASN A 367 17.07 7.89 -11.18
N THR A 368 16.86 7.60 -9.92
CA THR A 368 16.02 8.39 -9.02
C THR A 368 16.88 8.97 -7.91
N SER A 369 16.79 10.27 -7.71
CA SER A 369 17.36 10.97 -6.56
C SER A 369 16.23 11.41 -5.64
N VAL A 370 16.25 10.92 -4.40
CA VAL A 370 15.25 11.25 -3.37
C VAL A 370 15.89 12.11 -2.30
N VAL A 371 15.27 13.26 -2.03
CA VAL A 371 15.62 14.16 -0.93
C VAL A 371 14.47 14.15 0.07
N LEU A 372 14.74 13.65 1.27
CA LEU A 372 13.79 13.65 2.39
C LEU A 372 13.97 14.90 3.24
N GLY A 373 12.87 15.54 3.63
CA GLY A 373 12.85 16.59 4.64
C GLY A 373 12.93 16.02 6.07
N GLU A 374 12.86 16.92 7.05
CA GLU A 374 12.78 16.53 8.47
C GLU A 374 11.51 15.73 8.75
N ALA A 375 11.65 14.66 9.55
CA ALA A 375 10.53 13.83 9.95
C ALA A 375 9.63 14.55 10.96
N GLU A 376 8.34 14.25 10.90
CA GLU A 376 7.40 14.57 11.97
C GLU A 376 6.82 13.29 12.53
N LEU A 377 6.87 13.13 13.86
CA LEU A 377 6.21 12.04 14.54
C LEU A 377 4.72 12.37 14.67
N VAL A 378 3.85 11.49 14.17
CA VAL A 378 2.41 11.69 14.19
C VAL A 378 1.74 10.49 14.85
N HIS A 379 1.00 10.74 15.94
CA HIS A 379 0.15 9.71 16.54
C HIS A 379 -1.25 9.74 15.94
N ALA A 380 -1.62 8.67 15.24
CA ALA A 380 -2.93 8.52 14.62
C ALA A 380 -3.85 7.63 15.46
N PRO A 381 -5.13 8.01 15.68
CA PRO A 381 -6.11 7.19 16.35
C PRO A 381 -6.55 6.06 15.42
N VAL A 382 -6.40 4.82 15.86
CA VAL A 382 -6.73 3.62 15.10
C VAL A 382 -7.56 2.68 15.97
N TRP A 383 -8.74 2.32 15.48
CA TRP A 383 -9.62 1.34 16.12
C TRP A 383 -9.28 -0.07 15.65
N PHE A 384 -9.13 -0.97 16.62
CA PHE A 384 -8.91 -2.39 16.43
C PHE A 384 -10.17 -3.11 16.88
N VAL A 385 -10.92 -3.63 15.91
CA VAL A 385 -12.14 -4.39 16.14
C VAL A 385 -11.82 -5.86 16.00
N HIS A 386 -11.62 -6.51 17.14
CA HIS A 386 -11.42 -7.95 17.23
C HIS A 386 -12.77 -8.66 17.20
N TYR A 387 -12.84 -9.73 16.44
CA TYR A 387 -14.03 -10.55 16.34
C TYR A 387 -13.68 -12.01 16.16
N THR A 388 -14.61 -12.88 16.55
CA THR A 388 -14.54 -14.31 16.30
C THR A 388 -15.56 -14.71 15.26
N LEU A 389 -15.20 -15.68 14.43
CA LEU A 389 -16.10 -16.34 13.51
C LEU A 389 -15.76 -17.83 13.45
N LYS A 390 -16.72 -18.68 13.84
CA LYS A 390 -16.54 -20.14 13.89
C LYS A 390 -15.27 -20.59 14.63
N GLY A 391 -14.91 -19.89 15.70
CA GLY A 391 -13.72 -20.20 16.53
C GLY A 391 -12.44 -19.50 16.09
N GLU A 392 -12.38 -18.95 14.88
CA GLU A 392 -11.21 -18.22 14.38
C GLU A 392 -11.27 -16.74 14.81
N ASN A 393 -10.12 -16.19 15.19
CA ASN A 393 -9.99 -14.81 15.62
C ASN A 393 -9.48 -13.93 14.48
N TYR A 394 -10.13 -12.78 14.30
CA TYR A 394 -9.79 -11.80 13.29
C TYR A 394 -9.76 -10.41 13.90
N VAL A 395 -9.16 -9.48 13.16
CA VAL A 395 -9.06 -8.08 13.55
C VAL A 395 -9.23 -7.21 12.32
N ILE A 396 -10.11 -6.22 12.43
CA ILE A 396 -10.28 -5.16 11.44
C ILE A 396 -9.81 -3.85 12.04
N VAL A 397 -9.07 -3.11 11.24
CA VAL A 397 -8.43 -1.87 11.62
C VAL A 397 -9.11 -0.70 10.90
N ILE A 398 -9.54 0.30 11.68
CA ILE A 398 -10.29 1.46 11.18
C ILE A 398 -9.61 2.74 11.63
N ASP A 399 -9.44 3.68 10.71
CA ASP A 399 -8.97 5.03 10.99
C ASP A 399 -9.98 5.77 11.88
N GLY A 400 -9.56 6.18 13.08
CA GLY A 400 -10.35 6.96 14.02
C GLY A 400 -10.67 8.39 13.57
N CYS A 401 -9.91 8.95 12.63
CA CYS A 401 -10.08 10.31 12.12
C CYS A 401 -11.13 10.37 10.99
N GLU A 402 -11.08 9.43 10.05
CA GLU A 402 -11.93 9.43 8.84
C GLU A 402 -12.96 8.30 8.77
N GLY A 403 -12.86 7.27 9.61
CA GLY A 403 -13.74 6.10 9.57
C GLY A 403 -13.49 5.16 8.39
N LYS A 404 -12.35 5.33 7.72
CA LYS A 404 -11.92 4.44 6.63
C LYS A 404 -11.33 3.16 7.21
N VAL A 405 -11.65 2.04 6.59
CA VAL A 405 -11.04 0.75 6.94
C VAL A 405 -9.66 0.70 6.33
N LEU A 406 -8.64 0.53 7.17
CA LEU A 406 -7.24 0.44 6.78
C LEU A 406 -6.91 -0.96 6.25
N GLY A 407 -7.52 -1.96 6.87
CA GLY A 407 -7.49 -3.35 6.44
C GLY A 407 -7.87 -4.26 7.59
N GLY A 408 -7.72 -5.57 7.39
CA GLY A 408 -7.94 -6.56 8.43
C GLY A 408 -8.35 -7.91 7.89
N GLY A 409 -8.01 -8.95 8.63
CA GLY A 409 -8.39 -10.32 8.30
C GLY A 409 -9.91 -10.48 8.22
N ARG A 410 -10.36 -11.22 7.21
CA ARG A 410 -11.73 -11.70 7.07
C ARG A 410 -11.74 -13.03 6.31
N PRO A 411 -12.70 -13.93 6.58
CA PRO A 411 -12.78 -15.20 5.87
C PRO A 411 -13.00 -14.97 4.37
N LEU A 412 -12.44 -15.86 3.54
CA LEU A 412 -12.52 -15.73 2.09
C LEU A 412 -13.97 -15.91 1.58
N PHE A 413 -14.76 -16.77 2.22
CA PHE A 413 -16.17 -17.04 1.94
C PHE A 413 -16.98 -17.04 3.22
N LYS A 414 -18.30 -16.82 3.11
CA LYS A 414 -19.25 -17.19 4.16
C LYS A 414 -19.19 -18.71 4.29
N ILE A 415 -18.66 -19.18 5.41
CA ILE A 415 -18.63 -20.61 5.70
C ILE A 415 -20.07 -20.96 6.08
N THR A 416 -20.77 -21.69 5.22
CA THR A 416 -22.13 -22.19 5.49
C THR A 416 -22.14 -23.16 6.67
#